data_AF-A0A127SMZ9-F1
#
_entry.id   AF-A0A127SMZ9-F1
#
_cell.length_a   1.000
_cell.length_b   1.000
_cell.length_c   1.000
_cell.angle_alpha   90.00
_cell.angle_beta   90.00
_cell.angle_gamma   90.00
#
_symmetry.space_group_name_H-M   'P 1'
#
loop_
_entity.id
_entity.type
_entity.pdbx_description
1 polymer ?
#
loop_
_entity_poly.entity_id
_entity_poly.type
_entity_poly.pdbx_seq_one_letter_code
_entity_poly.pdbx_strand_id
1 'polypeptide(L)'
;GLNAVNIAVALKKPLLIKGEPGTGKTMLAQAVSEAMGKKLIIWSVKSTTKAQDGLYVYDVVQRLYDSQFGASGVDDIAKYIKLGKLGEAFSADEQVVLLIDEVDKADLEFPNDLLWELDKMEF
;
A
#
# COMPACT_ATOMS: atom_id res chain seq x y z
N GLY A 1 14.37 -7.18 17.29
CA GLY A 1 12.97 -7.01 16.87
C GLY A 1 12.43 -5.69 17.35
N LEU A 2 11.93 -5.62 18.59
CA LEU A 2 11.23 -4.44 19.12
C LEU A 2 12.04 -3.13 19.13
N ASN A 3 13.35 -3.16 19.42
CA ASN A 3 14.15 -1.92 19.39
C ASN A 3 14.18 -1.26 18.01
N ALA A 4 14.26 -2.03 16.92
CA ALA A 4 14.25 -1.48 15.57
C ALA A 4 12.88 -0.90 15.21
N VAL A 5 11.79 -1.53 15.66
CA VAL A 5 10.42 -1.01 15.51
C VAL A 5 10.28 0.32 16.27
N ASN A 6 10.68 0.36 17.54
CA ASN A 6 10.56 1.56 18.36
C ASN A 6 11.36 2.73 17.79
N ILE A 7 12.56 2.46 17.27
CA ILE A 7 13.39 3.47 16.59
C ILE A 7 12.70 3.95 15.30
N ALA A 8 12.21 3.04 14.46
CA ALA A 8 11.55 3.40 13.20
C ALA A 8 10.29 4.24 13.44
N VAL A 9 9.48 3.88 14.44
CA VAL A 9 8.29 4.64 14.86
C VAL A 9 8.69 6.03 15.36
N ALA A 10 9.69 6.13 16.24
CA ALA A 10 10.16 7.41 16.77
C ALA A 10 10.72 8.33 15.67
N LEU A 11 11.40 7.76 14.68
CA LEU A 11 11.95 8.48 13.54
C LEU A 11 10.94 8.73 12.41
N LYS A 12 9.72 8.19 12.52
CA LYS A 12 8.70 8.19 11.45
C LYS A 12 9.28 7.71 10.11
N LYS A 13 10.15 6.70 10.16
CA LYS A 13 10.82 6.13 8.98
C LYS A 13 10.28 4.72 8.70
N PRO A 14 10.17 4.31 7.42
CA PRO A 14 9.84 2.92 7.08
C PRO A 14 10.86 1.95 7.69
N LEU A 15 10.39 0.81 8.19
CA LEU A 15 11.24 -0.28 8.68
C LEU A 15 11.27 -1.40 7.64
N LEU A 16 12.44 -1.61 7.02
CA LEU A 16 12.66 -2.78 6.18
C LEU A 16 13.01 -3.99 7.04
N ILE A 17 12.19 -5.04 6.97
CA ILE A 17 12.40 -6.29 7.70
C ILE A 17 12.83 -7.38 6.70
N LYS A 18 14.09 -7.85 6.82
CA LYS A 18 14.61 -8.98 6.04
C LYS A 18 14.75 -10.23 6.92
N GLY A 19 14.55 -11.40 6.31
CA GLY A 19 14.73 -12.70 6.95
C GLY A 19 14.22 -13.82 6.04
N GLU A 20 14.57 -15.06 6.33
CA GLU A 20 14.13 -16.23 5.56
C GLU A 20 12.60 -16.40 5.55
N PRO A 21 12.01 -17.05 4.55
CA PRO A 21 10.59 -17.43 4.58
C PRO A 21 10.25 -18.17 5.89
N GLY A 22 9.10 -17.86 6.49
CA GLY A 22 8.67 -18.51 7.75
C GLY A 22 9.26 -17.93 9.03
N THR A 23 10.13 -16.90 8.99
CA THR A 23 10.71 -16.28 10.21
C THR A 23 9.76 -15.34 10.97
N GLY A 24 8.45 -15.40 10.72
CA GLY A 24 7.46 -14.61 11.46
C GLY A 24 7.39 -13.11 11.15
N LYS A 25 7.83 -12.67 9.96
CA LYS A 25 7.78 -11.24 9.56
C LYS A 25 6.35 -10.67 9.57
N THR A 26 5.39 -11.41 9.02
CA THR A 26 3.97 -11.05 9.04
C THR A 26 3.44 -11.01 10.49
N MET A 27 3.83 -11.98 11.32
CA MET A 27 3.45 -11.99 12.75
C MET A 27 4.03 -10.79 13.50
N LEU A 28 5.24 -10.34 13.17
CA LEU A 28 5.82 -9.14 13.75
C LEU A 28 4.99 -7.90 13.40
N ALA A 29 4.57 -7.73 12.14
CA ALA A 29 3.71 -6.62 11.75
C ALA A 29 2.37 -6.64 12.51
N GLN A 30 1.77 -7.83 12.67
CA GLN A 30 0.56 -8.01 13.46
C GLN A 30 0.77 -7.62 14.93
N ALA A 31 1.82 -8.13 15.57
CA ALA A 31 2.14 -7.82 16.96
C ALA A 31 2.41 -6.32 17.18
N VAL A 32 3.06 -5.64 16.22
CA VAL A 32 3.28 -4.20 16.26
C VAL A 32 1.95 -3.44 16.14
N SER A 33 1.09 -3.84 15.21
CA SER A 33 -0.23 -3.23 15.04
C SER A 33 -1.07 -3.33 16.31
N GLU A 34 -1.10 -4.51 16.93
CA GLU A 34 -1.81 -4.78 18.19
C GLU A 34 -1.23 -3.96 19.34
N ALA A 35 0.10 -3.96 19.51
CA ALA A 35 0.78 -3.21 20.56
C ALA A 35 0.58 -1.68 20.46
N MET A 36 0.44 -1.16 19.24
CA MET A 36 0.19 0.26 18.99
C MET A 36 -1.30 0.63 18.94
N GLY A 37 -2.20 -0.36 18.99
CA GLY A 37 -3.64 -0.15 18.80
C GLY A 37 -3.99 0.47 17.44
N LYS A 38 -3.21 0.14 16.40
CA LYS A 38 -3.39 0.68 15.04
C LYS A 38 -3.98 -0.37 14.11
N LYS A 39 -4.63 0.08 13.03
CA LYS A 39 -5.10 -0.80 11.95
C LYS A 39 -3.91 -1.34 11.17
N LEU A 40 -3.91 -2.64 10.89
CA LEU A 40 -2.97 -3.28 9.97
C LEU A 40 -3.56 -3.29 8.56
N ILE A 41 -2.84 -2.74 7.60
CA ILE A 41 -3.09 -2.89 6.16
C ILE A 41 -1.99 -3.78 5.59
N ILE A 42 -2.37 -4.80 4.84
CA ILE A 42 -1.43 -5.73 4.20
C ILE A 42 -1.55 -5.56 2.69
N TRP A 43 -0.42 -5.29 2.05
CA TRP A 43 -0.26 -5.29 0.60
C TRP A 43 0.68 -6.41 0.19
N SER A 44 0.12 -7.52 -0.30
CA SER A 44 0.91 -8.63 -0.84
C SER A 44 1.28 -8.38 -2.29
N VAL A 45 2.57 -8.21 -2.55
CA VAL A 45 3.11 -7.95 -3.88
C VAL A 45 3.18 -9.24 -4.70
N LYS A 46 2.88 -9.14 -6.00
CA LYS A 46 2.96 -10.24 -6.98
C LYS A 46 3.96 -9.86 -8.07
N SER A 47 4.34 -10.84 -8.90
CA SER A 47 5.24 -10.61 -10.04
C SER A 47 4.73 -9.62 -11.08
N THR A 48 3.42 -9.39 -11.12
CA THR A 48 2.80 -8.42 -12.03
C THR A 48 2.46 -7.09 -11.36
N THR A 49 2.73 -6.94 -10.07
CA THR A 49 2.39 -5.72 -9.31
C THR A 49 3.36 -4.60 -9.67
N LYS A 50 2.81 -3.43 -10.00
CA LYS A 50 3.55 -2.18 -10.17
C LYS A 50 3.40 -1.30 -8.93
N ALA A 51 4.36 -0.42 -8.68
CA ALA A 51 4.29 0.50 -7.54
C ALA A 51 3.02 1.37 -7.56
N GLN A 52 2.66 1.88 -8.75
CA GLN A 52 1.43 2.65 -8.98
C GLN A 52 0.14 1.92 -8.54
N ASP A 53 0.10 0.58 -8.61
CA ASP A 53 -1.07 -0.21 -8.24
C ASP A 53 -1.35 -0.12 -6.72
N GLY A 54 -0.31 0.21 -5.95
CA GLY A 54 -0.43 0.50 -4.53
C GLY A 54 -1.15 1.81 -4.24
N LEU A 55 -1.03 2.82 -5.12
CA LEU A 55 -1.61 4.14 -4.92
C LEU A 55 -3.09 4.15 -5.29
N TYR A 56 -3.39 3.94 -6.57
CA TYR A 56 -4.75 3.88 -7.07
C TYR A 56 -4.82 3.13 -8.40
N VAL A 57 -5.99 2.57 -8.68
CA VAL A 57 -6.32 1.95 -9.96
C VAL A 57 -7.50 2.69 -10.54
N TYR A 58 -7.38 3.01 -11.83
CA TYR A 58 -8.47 3.59 -12.58
C TYR A 58 -9.34 2.49 -13.19
N ASP A 59 -10.61 2.42 -12.78
CA ASP A 59 -11.58 1.44 -13.25
C ASP A 59 -12.16 1.85 -14.61
N VAL A 60 -11.33 1.70 -15.65
CA VAL A 60 -11.68 1.99 -17.05
C VAL A 60 -12.89 1.18 -17.48
N VAL A 61 -13.02 -0.06 -16.98
CA VAL A 61 -14.11 -0.96 -17.35
C VAL A 61 -15.43 -0.37 -16.86
N GLN A 62 -15.55 -0.06 -15.57
CA GLN A 62 -16.76 0.52 -15.01
C GLN A 62 -17.13 1.85 -15.70
N ARG A 63 -16.14 2.70 -16.02
CA ARG A 63 -16.38 3.93 -16.78
C ARG A 63 -16.91 3.69 -18.19
N LEU A 64 -16.35 2.72 -18.91
CA LEU A 64 -16.80 2.36 -20.26
C LEU A 64 -18.24 1.83 -20.25
N TYR A 65 -18.62 1.06 -19.22
CA TYR A 65 -20.00 0.63 -19.01
C TYR A 65 -20.91 1.85 -18.80
N ASP A 66 -20.63 2.68 -17.80
CA ASP A 66 -21.46 3.85 -17.47
C ASP A 66 -21.62 4.83 -18.64
N SER A 67 -20.55 5.03 -19.43
CA SER A 67 -20.56 5.87 -20.63
C SER A 67 -21.47 5.35 -21.74
N GLN A 68 -21.66 4.03 -21.86
CA GLN A 68 -22.51 3.43 -22.90
C GLN A 68 -23.99 3.46 -22.52
N PHE A 69 -24.31 3.39 -21.23
CA PHE A 69 -25.69 3.35 -20.74
C PHE A 69 -26.25 4.73 -20.34
N GLY A 70 -25.52 5.81 -20.63
CA GLY A 70 -25.98 7.19 -20.39
C GLY A 70 -26.13 7.52 -18.90
N ALA A 71 -25.33 6.89 -18.03
CA ALA A 71 -25.33 7.20 -16.61
C ALA A 71 -24.92 8.67 -16.39
N SER A 72 -25.56 9.35 -15.44
CA SER A 72 -25.25 10.75 -15.13
C SER A 72 -23.93 10.87 -14.34
N GLY A 73 -23.10 11.84 -14.72
CA GLY A 73 -21.84 12.16 -14.04
C GLY A 73 -20.69 11.19 -14.34
N VAL A 74 -20.60 10.68 -15.58
CA VAL A 74 -19.44 9.95 -16.14
C VAL A 74 -18.18 10.83 -16.23
N ASP A 75 -18.36 12.15 -16.27
CA ASP A 75 -17.26 13.13 -16.26
C ASP A 75 -16.57 13.23 -14.88
N ASP A 76 -17.20 12.70 -13.83
CA ASP A 76 -16.61 12.65 -12.48
C ASP A 76 -15.62 11.48 -12.38
N ILE A 77 -14.37 11.74 -12.77
CA ILE A 77 -13.27 10.77 -12.80
C ILE A 77 -13.06 10.11 -11.43
N ALA A 78 -13.29 10.84 -10.33
CA ALA A 78 -13.07 10.34 -8.97
C ALA A 78 -13.92 9.09 -8.67
N LYS A 79 -15.10 8.95 -9.28
CA LYS A 79 -15.96 7.75 -9.14
C LYS A 79 -15.31 6.46 -9.64
N TYR A 80 -14.31 6.58 -10.50
CA TYR A 80 -13.61 5.45 -11.12
C TYR A 80 -12.21 5.24 -10.55
N ILE A 81 -11.82 6.02 -9.54
CA ILE A 81 -10.54 5.84 -8.84
C ILE A 81 -10.79 4.94 -7.64
N LYS A 82 -10.13 3.78 -7.62
CA LYS A 82 -10.11 2.89 -6.46
C LYS A 82 -8.71 2.95 -5.85
N LEU A 83 -8.62 3.33 -4.58
CA LEU A 83 -7.33 3.36 -3.88
C LEU A 83 -6.74 1.95 -3.81
N GLY A 84 -5.44 1.86 -4.05
CA GLY A 84 -4.64 0.69 -3.70
C GLY A 84 -4.31 0.71 -2.20
N LYS A 85 -3.58 -0.31 -1.73
CA LYS A 85 -3.28 -0.47 -0.29
C LYS A 85 -2.39 0.63 0.30
N LEU A 86 -1.49 1.18 -0.51
CA LEU A 86 -0.68 2.33 -0.12
C LEU A 86 -1.54 3.60 -0.07
N GLY A 87 -2.42 3.81 -1.06
CA GLY A 87 -3.39 4.92 -1.06
C GLY A 87 -4.37 4.86 0.11
N GLU A 88 -4.89 3.66 0.43
CA GLU A 88 -5.72 3.43 1.63
C GLU A 88 -4.99 3.80 2.92
N ALA A 89 -3.69 3.48 3.01
CA ALA A 89 -2.89 3.78 4.19
C ALA A 89 -2.60 5.27 4.34
N PHE A 90 -2.34 5.96 3.23
CA PHE A 90 -2.04 7.39 3.22
C PHE A 90 -3.28 8.27 3.40
N SER A 91 -4.43 7.82 2.92
CA SER A 91 -5.71 8.54 3.06
C SER A 91 -6.44 8.22 4.37
N ALA A 92 -5.85 7.42 5.25
CA ALA A 92 -6.48 7.05 6.52
C ALA A 92 -6.54 8.25 7.49
N ASP A 93 -7.69 8.45 8.12
CA ASP A 93 -7.89 9.51 9.13
C ASP A 93 -7.00 9.33 10.37
N GLU A 94 -6.52 8.11 10.59
CA GLU A 94 -5.64 7.76 11.70
C GLU A 94 -4.38 7.07 11.19
N GLN A 95 -3.29 7.18 11.96
CA GLN A 95 -2.06 6.46 11.66
C GLN A 95 -2.30 4.94 11.64
N VAL A 96 -1.87 4.28 10.57
CA VAL A 96 -1.96 2.83 10.38
C VAL A 96 -0.58 2.17 10.33
N VAL A 97 -0.55 0.84 10.47
CA VAL A 97 0.61 0.01 10.12
C VAL A 97 0.37 -0.55 8.73
N LEU A 98 1.26 -0.25 7.78
CA LEU A 98 1.25 -0.84 6.44
C LEU A 98 2.37 -1.88 6.34
N LEU A 99 1.99 -3.13 6.06
CA LEU A 99 2.91 -4.20 5.68
C LEU A 99 2.88 -4.35 4.15
N ILE A 100 4.03 -4.12 3.50
CA ILE A 100 4.25 -4.49 2.11
C ILE A 100 5.01 -5.82 2.11
N ASP A 101 4.30 -6.89 1.77
CA ASP A 101 4.81 -8.26 1.83
C ASP A 101 5.23 -8.76 0.46
N GLU A 102 6.13 -9.76 0.42
CA GLU A 102 6.54 -10.46 -0.81
C GLU A 102 7.14 -9.51 -1.89
N VAL A 103 7.79 -8.43 -1.46
CA VAL A 103 8.44 -7.45 -2.36
C VAL A 103 9.46 -8.10 -3.28
N ASP A 104 10.09 -9.20 -2.86
CA ASP A 104 11.04 -9.99 -3.65
C ASP A 104 10.42 -10.74 -4.83
N LYS A 105 9.08 -10.87 -4.88
CA LYS A 105 8.38 -11.48 -6.01
C LYS A 105 8.15 -10.52 -7.17
N ALA A 106 8.30 -9.22 -6.96
CA ALA A 106 8.03 -8.19 -7.96
C ALA A 106 9.10 -8.15 -9.06
N ASP A 107 8.84 -7.35 -10.10
CA ASP A 107 9.87 -6.98 -11.07
C ASP A 107 11.06 -6.28 -10.39
N LEU A 108 12.25 -6.38 -10.99
CA LEU A 108 13.49 -5.79 -10.47
C LEU A 108 13.39 -4.26 -10.29
N GLU A 109 12.57 -3.57 -11.09
CA GLU A 109 12.37 -2.12 -10.99
C GLU A 109 11.47 -1.71 -9.81
N PHE A 110 10.61 -2.63 -9.33
CA PHE A 110 9.57 -2.34 -8.34
C PHE A 110 10.08 -1.66 -7.05
N PRO A 111 11.20 -2.07 -6.41
CA PRO A 111 11.66 -1.40 -5.20
C PRO A 111 12.03 0.07 -5.41
N ASN A 112 12.61 0.41 -6.57
CA ASN A 112 12.98 1.79 -6.90
C ASN A 112 11.73 2.62 -7.22
N ASP A 113 10.80 2.05 -7.98
CA ASP A 113 9.52 2.70 -8.28
C ASP A 113 8.72 2.95 -7.01
N LEU A 114 8.68 1.97 -6.09
CA LEU A 114 8.01 2.12 -4.81
C LEU A 114 8.64 3.23 -3.97
N LEU A 115 9.98 3.31 -3.90
CA LEU A 115 10.65 4.40 -3.20
C LEU A 115 10.31 5.76 -3.82
N TRP A 116 10.26 5.85 -5.14
CA TRP A 116 9.88 7.05 -5.86
C TRP A 116 8.45 7.50 -5.52
N GLU A 117 7.48 6.58 -5.54
CA GLU A 117 6.09 6.88 -5.17
C GLU A 117 5.97 7.30 -3.69
N LEU A 118 6.75 6.66 -2.80
CA LEU A 118 6.80 7.02 -1.38
C LEU A 118 7.44 8.40 -1.13
N ASP A 119 8.42 8.81 -1.95
CA ASP A 119 9.10 10.11 -1.83
C ASP A 119 8.25 11.26 -2.38
N LYS A 120 7.51 11.00 -3.47
CA LYS A 120 6.65 12.04 -4.07
C LYS A 120 5.57 12.51 -3.11
N MET A 121 4.85 11.59 -2.45
CA MET A 121 3.71 11.90 -1.58
C MET A 121 2.73 12.95 -2.16
N GLU A 122 2.63 13.07 -3.48
CA GLU A 122 1.67 13.95 -4.16
C GLU A 122 0.42 13.12 -4.46
N PHE A 123 -0.70 13.49 -3.83
CA PHE A 123 -2.04 12.94 -4.07
C PHE A 123 -2.88 13.94 -4.86
#